data_AF-A0A9N9FCD3-F1
#
_entry.id   AF-A0A9N9FCD3-F1
#
_cell.length_a   1.000
_cell.length_b   1.000
_cell.length_c   1.000
_cell.angle_alpha   90.00
_cell.angle_beta   90.00
_cell.angle_gamma   90.00
#
_symmetry.space_group_name_H-M   'P 1'
#
loop_
_entity.id
_entity.type
_entity.pdbx_description
1 polymer ?
#
loop_
_entity_poly.entity_id
_entity_poly.type
_entity_poly.pdbx_seq_one_letter_code
_entity_poly.pdbx_strand_id
1 'polypeptide(L)'
;MSYYNNNANYGHKNFSFPNFGGGLKRTNSLSNDEIFDLLEWVGNRNRWTNYVYLLLIVWDFDRNNDFRGGHKFGQEYEKVEEHLTELFVNGGATQYQYNQVISSLENFAKFFRNRSFEEELRKQTLDYAYLQIGVRPSELHEEVKLLRDQLRRLSSDQRTRIPKDKIAKPQQTRRFSSDRLEMMDLKNTILELQKKNKKLTDLVSQSDEKIDALQDQAARYQEEASNYQAALGNAINVRWRDDDQNNAVNLSDDIEKLVHTLGSFTKVKGSGVKIREDAANQLLASYNCRTDANEKRGSKFGGKLLLAAALQLKILETIINHVKYNYKISNNKDTDAQEWIDAEEEWVGGSGFLVQEPFELPQNQAYDNNHHNNNLEIDIISNTNELIRLMSRLTEIRSGTDNFTPIAPIKVRQYVYAALGSRAFNDQTHPFISYLIGKIISIMDFYRELLDEQKKQELPNEAIELVLEVIHLFFFRLKAQPTIPEFRFFPSGHPLDAELMEGTWENIQKYEVEICYFPAIGINLGSKDRRVFTKARIITRPKSTLRDDEGDDD
;
A
#
# COMPACT_ATOMS: atom_id res chain seq x y z
N MET A 1 13.39 49.63 -5.76
CA MET A 1 13.59 50.32 -4.48
C MET A 1 14.71 49.64 -3.71
N SER A 2 15.69 50.45 -3.28
CA SER A 2 16.67 50.19 -2.23
C SER A 2 17.54 48.93 -2.31
N TYR A 3 18.74 49.06 -2.88
CA TYR A 3 19.92 48.34 -2.39
C TYR A 3 21.13 49.25 -2.56
N TYR A 4 21.62 49.82 -1.45
CA TYR A 4 23.04 50.01 -1.11
C TYR A 4 23.07 50.87 0.15
N ASN A 5 22.84 50.22 1.28
CA ASN A 5 23.27 50.76 2.55
C ASN A 5 24.01 49.64 3.26
N ASN A 6 25.32 49.58 3.02
CA ASN A 6 26.25 48.92 3.91
C ASN A 6 27.37 49.93 4.20
N ASN A 7 27.14 50.68 5.27
CA ASN A 7 28.17 51.36 6.03
C ASN A 7 29.21 50.31 6.46
N ALA A 8 30.29 50.20 5.69
CA ALA A 8 31.51 49.58 6.19
C ALA A 8 32.22 50.62 7.08
N ASN A 9 32.18 50.36 8.38
CA ASN A 9 32.91 51.07 9.41
C ASN A 9 34.42 51.06 9.05
N TYR A 10 34.96 52.19 8.62
CA TYR A 10 36.38 52.33 8.30
C TYR A 10 37.19 52.22 9.59
N GLY A 11 37.89 51.09 9.78
CA GLY A 11 38.85 50.92 10.86
C GLY A 11 39.91 52.02 10.79
N HIS A 12 39.85 52.95 11.76
CA HIS A 12 40.81 54.03 11.88
C HIS A 12 42.21 53.47 12.12
N LYS A 13 43.13 53.71 11.19
CA LYS A 13 44.56 53.71 11.46
C LYS A 13 45.01 55.16 11.38
N ASN A 14 45.39 55.74 12.52
CA ASN A 14 46.09 57.02 12.52
C ASN A 14 47.42 56.80 11.80
N PHE A 15 47.54 57.32 10.59
CA PHE A 15 48.81 57.36 9.87
C PHE A 15 49.65 58.48 10.47
N SER A 16 50.84 58.14 10.96
CA SER A 16 51.88 59.12 11.28
C SER A 16 53.12 58.70 10.50
N PHE A 17 53.62 59.61 9.65
CA PHE A 17 54.84 59.38 8.89
C PHE A 17 56.00 59.01 9.82
N PRO A 18 56.96 58.20 9.35
CA PRO A 18 58.27 58.14 9.98
C PRO A 18 58.83 59.55 10.00
N ASN A 19 59.25 60.02 11.17
CA ASN A 19 59.90 61.31 11.32
C ASN A 19 61.28 61.20 10.64
N PHE A 20 61.35 61.44 9.34
CA PHE A 20 62.61 61.57 8.61
C PHE A 20 63.35 62.73 9.25
N GLY A 21 64.36 62.41 10.05
CA GLY A 21 64.94 63.32 11.03
C GLY A 21 65.34 64.67 10.44
N GLY A 22 64.81 65.74 11.02
CA GLY A 22 65.17 67.12 10.69
C GLY A 22 64.11 67.81 9.86
N GLY A 23 63.45 68.81 10.45
CA GLY A 23 62.34 69.53 9.82
C GLY A 23 62.63 69.94 8.38
N LEU A 24 61.62 69.79 7.52
CA LEU A 24 61.56 70.21 6.12
C LEU A 24 61.98 71.69 5.96
N LYS A 25 63.28 71.95 5.97
CA LYS A 25 63.85 73.14 5.36
C LYS A 25 63.65 72.96 3.87
N ARG A 26 62.74 73.76 3.31
CA ARG A 26 62.66 74.02 1.87
C ARG A 26 64.10 74.20 1.36
N THR A 27 64.50 73.40 0.38
CA THR A 27 65.85 73.32 -0.25
C THR A 27 66.80 72.23 0.31
N ASN A 28 66.57 70.97 -0.08
CA ASN A 28 67.58 70.02 -0.60
C ASN A 28 66.88 68.73 -1.10
N SER A 29 67.47 68.07 -2.09
CA SER A 29 66.98 66.85 -2.74
C SER A 29 67.03 65.64 -1.80
N LEU A 30 65.95 64.85 -1.72
CA LEU A 30 65.95 63.54 -1.05
C LEU A 30 66.89 62.55 -1.76
N SER A 31 67.50 61.64 -1.00
CA SER A 31 68.27 60.52 -1.55
C SER A 31 67.35 59.44 -2.16
N ASN A 32 67.90 58.60 -3.04
CA ASN A 32 67.14 57.52 -3.69
C ASN A 32 66.52 56.54 -2.67
N ASP A 33 67.21 56.30 -1.55
CA ASP A 33 66.79 55.35 -0.53
C ASP A 33 65.65 55.93 0.32
N GLU A 34 65.70 57.23 0.68
CA GLU A 34 64.62 57.90 1.44
C GLU A 34 63.30 57.98 0.65
N ILE A 35 63.38 58.08 -0.67
CA ILE A 35 62.22 58.08 -1.57
C ILE A 35 61.64 56.66 -1.72
N PHE A 36 62.52 55.66 -1.75
CA PHE A 36 62.11 54.26 -1.80
C PHE A 36 61.42 53.85 -0.50
N ASP A 37 61.96 54.27 0.64
CA ASP A 37 61.35 54.08 1.97
C ASP A 37 59.98 54.77 2.05
N LEU A 38 59.82 55.95 1.45
CA LEU A 38 58.54 56.66 1.37
C LEU A 38 57.51 55.90 0.53
N LEU A 39 57.89 55.37 -0.64
CA LEU A 39 57.02 54.58 -1.51
C LEU A 39 56.69 53.19 -0.93
N GLU A 40 57.66 52.54 -0.26
CA GLU A 40 57.47 51.28 0.46
C GLU A 40 56.55 51.45 1.69
N TRP A 41 56.63 52.62 2.34
CA TRP A 41 55.76 53.01 3.44
C TRP A 41 54.32 53.29 2.98
N VAL A 42 54.12 54.14 1.96
CA VAL A 42 52.76 54.45 1.45
C VAL A 42 52.12 53.22 0.79
N GLY A 43 52.90 52.38 0.10
CA GLY A 43 52.45 51.11 -0.50
C GLY A 43 52.17 49.97 0.50
N ASN A 44 52.42 50.20 1.79
CA ASN A 44 52.18 49.29 2.90
C ASN A 44 52.56 47.82 2.61
N ARG A 45 53.87 47.59 2.50
CA ARG A 45 54.66 46.33 2.55
C ARG A 45 54.22 45.04 1.86
N ASN A 46 53.02 44.85 1.29
CA ASN A 46 52.59 43.49 0.90
C ASN A 46 51.82 43.31 -0.42
N ARG A 47 51.54 44.34 -1.23
CA ARG A 47 50.94 44.14 -2.57
C ARG A 47 51.42 45.16 -3.60
N TRP A 48 52.07 44.70 -4.67
CA TRP A 48 52.51 45.53 -5.80
C TRP A 48 51.35 46.30 -6.47
N THR A 49 50.12 45.80 -6.36
CA THR A 49 48.91 46.45 -6.92
C THR A 49 48.67 47.83 -6.30
N ASN A 50 48.99 48.01 -5.02
CA ASN A 50 48.78 49.27 -4.31
C ASN A 50 49.72 50.38 -4.81
N TYR A 51 50.91 50.00 -5.26
CA TYR A 51 51.86 50.92 -5.88
C TYR A 51 51.29 51.53 -7.17
N VAL A 52 50.60 50.73 -7.98
CA VAL A 52 49.97 51.18 -9.22
C VAL A 52 48.81 52.14 -8.95
N TYR A 53 47.96 51.84 -7.96
CA TYR A 53 46.87 52.74 -7.57
C TYR A 53 47.39 54.08 -7.01
N LEU A 54 48.56 54.08 -6.36
CA LEU A 54 49.16 55.31 -5.86
C LEU A 54 49.66 56.20 -7.01
N LEU A 55 50.27 55.60 -8.03
CA LEU A 55 50.70 56.31 -9.23
C LEU A 55 49.53 56.98 -9.96
N LEU A 56 48.39 56.29 -10.05
CA LEU A 56 47.15 56.85 -10.62
C LEU A 56 46.70 58.12 -9.87
N ILE A 57 46.72 58.09 -8.53
CA ILE A 57 46.37 59.25 -7.69
C ILE A 57 47.36 60.41 -7.91
N VAL A 58 48.67 60.12 -7.96
CA VAL A 58 49.70 61.15 -8.18
C VAL A 58 49.58 61.78 -9.57
N TRP A 59 49.36 60.98 -10.61
CA TRP A 59 49.21 61.48 -11.97
C TRP A 59 47.97 62.37 -12.12
N ASP A 60 46.87 62.05 -11.44
CA ASP A 60 45.67 62.89 -11.42
C ASP A 60 45.96 64.27 -10.81
N PHE A 61 46.78 64.30 -9.77
CA PHE A 61 47.23 65.53 -9.14
C PHE A 61 48.08 66.40 -10.09
N ASP A 62 48.87 65.84 -11.01
CA ASP A 62 49.72 66.61 -11.95
C ASP A 62 48.88 67.27 -13.10
N ARG A 63 47.66 66.79 -13.33
CA ARG A 63 46.72 67.23 -14.39
C ARG A 63 46.39 68.73 -14.38
N ASN A 64 46.36 69.35 -13.20
CA ASN A 64 45.76 70.66 -13.00
C ASN A 64 46.70 71.86 -13.28
N ASN A 65 47.98 71.67 -13.61
CA ASN A 65 48.93 72.81 -13.65
C ASN A 65 49.95 72.90 -14.80
N ASP A 66 50.04 72.02 -15.81
CA ASP A 66 50.86 72.32 -17.00
C ASP A 66 50.51 71.48 -18.26
N PHE A 67 50.59 72.10 -19.44
CA PHE A 67 50.27 71.49 -20.75
C PHE A 67 51.36 70.50 -21.23
N ARG A 68 52.54 70.49 -20.59
CA ARG A 68 53.64 69.54 -20.87
C ARG A 68 53.46 68.15 -20.22
N GLY A 69 52.43 67.94 -19.40
CA GLY A 69 52.23 66.70 -18.63
C GLY A 69 51.83 65.46 -19.46
N GLY A 70 51.24 65.63 -20.64
CA GLY A 70 50.71 64.51 -21.43
C GLY A 70 51.78 63.56 -22.00
N HIS A 71 52.89 64.10 -22.50
CA HIS A 71 53.99 63.29 -23.04
C HIS A 71 54.75 62.56 -21.94
N LYS A 72 54.85 63.16 -20.75
CA LYS A 72 55.51 62.58 -19.58
C LYS A 72 54.69 61.42 -18.99
N PHE A 73 53.37 61.58 -18.93
CA PHE A 73 52.44 60.52 -18.56
C PHE A 73 52.53 59.31 -19.50
N GLY A 74 52.57 59.54 -20.82
CA GLY A 74 52.66 58.45 -21.81
C GLY A 74 53.88 57.54 -21.62
N GLN A 75 55.07 58.14 -21.40
CA GLN A 75 56.30 57.37 -21.17
C GLN A 75 56.32 56.63 -19.82
N GLU A 76 55.72 57.21 -18.78
CA GLU A 76 55.63 56.56 -17.47
C GLU A 76 54.58 55.44 -17.46
N TYR A 77 53.48 55.62 -18.19
CA TYR A 77 52.42 54.63 -18.38
C TYR A 77 52.97 53.38 -19.09
N GLU A 78 53.63 53.54 -20.24
CA GLU A 78 54.16 52.41 -21.03
C GLU A 78 55.15 51.57 -20.21
N LYS A 79 56.03 52.22 -19.44
CA LYS A 79 56.97 51.51 -18.55
C LYS A 79 56.28 50.76 -17.43
N VAL A 80 55.22 51.31 -16.82
CA VAL A 80 54.45 50.61 -15.77
C VAL A 80 53.70 49.43 -16.37
N GLU A 81 53.09 49.60 -17.54
CA GLU A 81 52.42 48.52 -18.28
C GLU A 81 53.38 47.36 -18.59
N GLU A 82 54.56 47.65 -19.15
CA GLU A 82 55.59 46.64 -19.42
C GLU A 82 56.00 45.87 -18.16
N HIS A 83 56.23 46.57 -17.04
CA HIS A 83 56.57 45.92 -15.78
C HIS A 83 55.43 45.04 -15.25
N LEU A 84 54.17 45.45 -15.43
CA LEU A 84 53.01 44.65 -15.03
C LEU A 84 52.87 43.40 -15.89
N THR A 85 53.10 43.52 -17.19
CA THR A 85 53.12 42.37 -18.09
C THR A 85 54.25 41.42 -17.71
N GLU A 86 55.45 41.91 -17.44
CA GLU A 86 56.56 41.07 -16.97
C GLU A 86 56.25 40.39 -15.62
N LEU A 87 55.66 41.09 -14.66
CA LEU A 87 55.27 40.53 -13.36
C LEU A 87 54.22 39.43 -13.52
N PHE A 88 53.26 39.63 -14.42
CA PHE A 88 52.23 38.65 -14.71
C PHE A 88 52.80 37.42 -15.44
N VAL A 89 53.61 37.62 -16.48
CA VAL A 89 54.27 36.54 -17.23
C VAL A 89 55.18 35.72 -16.33
N ASN A 90 55.88 36.36 -15.39
CA ASN A 90 56.76 35.69 -14.43
C ASN A 90 56.03 35.18 -13.17
N GLY A 91 54.69 35.21 -13.14
CA GLY A 91 53.88 34.56 -12.11
C GLY A 91 53.77 35.31 -10.78
N GLY A 92 54.14 36.59 -10.72
CA GLY A 92 54.01 37.44 -9.53
C GLY A 92 52.62 38.04 -9.30
N ALA A 93 51.67 37.76 -10.19
CA ALA A 93 50.30 38.27 -10.16
C ALA A 93 49.31 37.20 -10.64
N THR A 94 48.13 37.11 -10.00
CA THR A 94 47.04 36.30 -10.58
C THR A 94 46.40 37.01 -11.77
N GLN A 95 45.83 36.27 -12.73
CA GLN A 95 45.10 36.84 -13.88
C GLN A 95 44.03 37.85 -13.45
N TYR A 96 43.32 37.58 -12.35
CA TYR A 96 42.30 38.47 -11.82
C TYR A 96 42.90 39.80 -11.32
N GLN A 97 44.00 39.73 -10.56
CA GLN A 97 44.69 40.93 -10.08
C GLN A 97 45.32 41.73 -11.23
N TYR A 98 45.91 41.04 -12.20
CA TYR A 98 46.45 41.67 -13.41
C TYR A 98 45.34 42.38 -14.19
N ASN A 99 44.24 41.68 -14.50
CA ASN A 99 43.11 42.24 -15.26
C ASN A 99 42.46 43.43 -14.55
N GLN A 100 42.35 43.40 -13.21
CA GLN A 100 41.81 44.52 -12.46
C GLN A 100 42.70 45.77 -12.50
N VAL A 101 44.01 45.59 -12.32
CA VAL A 101 44.95 46.70 -12.30
C VAL A 101 45.17 47.27 -13.70
N ILE A 102 45.34 46.41 -14.71
CA ILE A 102 45.55 46.87 -16.09
C ILE A 102 44.31 47.58 -16.63
N SER A 103 43.11 47.11 -16.32
CA SER A 103 41.87 47.80 -16.69
C SER A 103 41.77 49.19 -16.05
N SER A 104 42.18 49.32 -14.77
CA SER A 104 42.18 50.63 -14.09
C SER A 104 43.20 51.59 -14.72
N LEU A 105 44.38 51.09 -15.08
CA LEU A 105 45.42 51.84 -15.79
C LEU A 105 44.96 52.27 -17.19
N GLU A 106 44.41 51.37 -17.99
CA GLU A 106 43.91 51.64 -19.33
C GLU A 106 42.78 52.68 -19.31
N ASN A 107 41.83 52.54 -18.40
CA ASN A 107 40.73 53.50 -18.23
C ASN A 107 41.27 54.89 -17.88
N PHE A 108 42.26 54.95 -16.98
CA PHE A 108 42.90 56.20 -16.63
C PHE A 108 43.72 56.80 -17.78
N ALA A 109 44.40 55.98 -18.59
CA ALA A 109 45.16 56.45 -19.74
C ALA A 109 44.26 56.96 -20.89
N LYS A 110 43.12 56.31 -21.13
CA LYS A 110 42.09 56.79 -22.06
C LYS A 110 41.60 58.18 -21.65
N PHE A 111 41.38 58.39 -20.35
CA PHE A 111 40.98 59.68 -19.80
C PHE A 111 42.04 60.79 -20.02
N PHE A 112 43.33 60.50 -19.84
CA PHE A 112 44.40 61.48 -20.11
C PHE A 112 44.51 61.89 -21.58
N ARG A 113 44.12 61.00 -22.51
CA ARG A 113 44.14 61.24 -23.95
C ARG A 113 42.93 62.03 -24.46
N ASN A 114 41.81 62.08 -23.72
CA ASN A 114 40.57 62.71 -24.18
C ASN A 114 39.83 63.45 -23.03
N ARG A 115 39.95 64.79 -22.96
CA ARG A 115 39.44 65.59 -21.83
C ARG A 115 37.94 65.82 -21.81
N SER A 116 37.21 65.62 -22.90
CA SER A 116 35.77 65.85 -22.93
C SER A 116 35.04 64.52 -22.79
N PHE A 117 34.33 64.36 -21.66
CA PHE A 117 33.27 63.36 -21.40
C PHE A 117 33.58 62.08 -20.61
N GLU A 118 34.59 62.06 -19.72
CA GLU A 118 34.80 60.93 -18.77
C GLU A 118 35.20 61.36 -17.34
N GLU A 119 34.75 62.53 -16.86
CA GLU A 119 34.98 62.97 -15.46
C GLU A 119 34.43 61.96 -14.43
N GLU A 120 33.32 61.29 -14.74
CA GLU A 120 32.68 60.32 -13.86
C GLU A 120 33.44 58.99 -13.79
N LEU A 121 33.92 58.47 -14.94
CA LEU A 121 34.76 57.27 -14.98
C LEU A 121 36.11 57.50 -14.31
N ARG A 122 36.70 58.68 -14.48
CA ARG A 122 37.88 59.13 -13.71
C ARG A 122 37.60 59.10 -12.21
N LYS A 123 36.50 59.72 -11.77
CA LYS A 123 36.13 59.77 -10.36
C LYS A 123 35.93 58.36 -9.79
N GLN A 124 35.25 57.48 -10.50
CA GLN A 124 35.08 56.07 -10.12
C GLN A 124 36.42 55.32 -10.03
N THR A 125 37.32 55.54 -11.00
CA THR A 125 38.65 54.91 -11.02
C THR A 125 39.50 55.40 -9.84
N LEU A 126 39.43 56.70 -9.52
CA LEU A 126 40.13 57.27 -8.37
C LEU A 126 39.52 56.83 -7.04
N ASP A 127 38.20 56.85 -6.90
CA ASP A 127 37.51 56.38 -5.68
C ASP A 127 37.86 54.91 -5.41
N TYR A 128 37.92 54.08 -6.45
CA TYR A 128 38.39 52.70 -6.34
C TYR A 128 39.87 52.62 -5.95
N ALA A 129 40.76 53.43 -6.55
CA ALA A 129 42.18 53.49 -6.20
C ALA A 129 42.39 53.88 -4.71
N TYR A 130 41.67 54.90 -4.22
CA TYR A 130 41.69 55.30 -2.81
C TYR A 130 41.20 54.17 -1.89
N LEU A 131 40.14 53.45 -2.29
CA LEU A 131 39.61 52.31 -1.55
C LEU A 131 40.62 51.14 -1.48
N GLN A 132 41.35 50.85 -2.57
CA GLN A 132 42.37 49.79 -2.59
C GLN A 132 43.57 50.11 -1.70
N ILE A 133 43.93 51.39 -1.56
CA ILE A 133 45.03 51.83 -0.69
C ILE A 133 44.58 51.98 0.77
N GLY A 134 43.28 52.18 1.00
CA GLY A 134 42.67 52.20 2.33
C GLY A 134 42.85 53.51 3.10
N VAL A 135 42.97 54.65 2.40
CA VAL A 135 43.14 56.00 2.98
C VAL A 135 42.09 56.97 2.43
N ARG A 136 41.59 57.91 3.25
CA ARG A 136 40.59 58.90 2.80
C ARG A 136 41.23 59.96 1.90
N PRO A 137 40.53 60.45 0.85
CA PRO A 137 41.07 61.48 -0.04
C PRO A 137 41.52 62.78 0.66
N SER A 138 40.86 63.16 1.76
CA SER A 138 41.18 64.38 2.52
C SER A 138 42.45 64.26 3.38
N GLU A 139 42.75 63.07 3.90
CA GLU A 139 43.94 62.80 4.74
C GLU A 139 45.20 62.69 3.86
N LEU A 140 45.05 62.13 2.66
CA LEU A 140 46.15 61.93 1.71
C LEU A 140 46.48 63.21 0.89
N HIS A 141 45.68 64.28 0.97
CA HIS A 141 45.77 65.43 0.07
C HIS A 141 47.04 66.28 0.23
N GLU A 142 47.41 66.66 1.46
CA GLU A 142 48.65 67.42 1.71
C GLU A 142 49.90 66.53 1.58
N GLU A 143 49.77 65.24 1.87
CA GLU A 143 50.83 64.25 1.79
C GLU A 143 51.18 63.91 0.33
N VAL A 144 50.16 63.68 -0.50
CA VAL A 144 50.29 63.50 -1.96
C VAL A 144 50.81 64.75 -2.64
N LYS A 145 50.51 65.95 -2.13
CA LYS A 145 51.06 67.20 -2.63
C LYS A 145 52.58 67.30 -2.39
N LEU A 146 53.05 66.87 -1.20
CA LEU A 146 54.49 66.77 -0.90
C LEU A 146 55.18 65.70 -1.76
N LEU A 147 54.59 64.50 -1.84
CA LEU A 147 55.04 63.40 -2.71
C LEU A 147 55.08 63.82 -4.19
N ARG A 148 54.08 64.55 -4.68
CA ARG A 148 54.03 65.13 -6.03
C ARG A 148 55.22 66.07 -6.27
N ASP A 149 55.46 67.00 -5.35
CA ASP A 149 56.55 67.98 -5.48
C ASP A 149 57.94 67.33 -5.45
N GLN A 150 58.07 66.21 -4.74
CA GLN A 150 59.29 65.39 -4.70
C GLN A 150 59.45 64.52 -5.96
N LEU A 151 58.38 63.83 -6.40
CA LEU A 151 58.37 63.02 -7.63
C LEU A 151 58.73 63.88 -8.84
N ARG A 152 58.23 65.14 -8.94
CA ARG A 152 58.57 66.12 -9.99
C ARG A 152 60.08 66.31 -10.23
N ARG A 153 60.92 66.02 -9.24
CA ARG A 153 62.37 66.20 -9.28
C ARG A 153 63.15 64.93 -9.69
N LEU A 154 62.48 63.79 -9.85
CA LEU A 154 63.07 62.50 -10.26
C LEU A 154 63.14 62.33 -11.78
N SER A 155 64.12 61.55 -12.25
CA SER A 155 64.21 61.09 -13.65
C SER A 155 63.13 60.05 -13.97
N SER A 156 62.78 59.89 -15.27
CA SER A 156 61.76 58.93 -15.73
C SER A 156 62.07 57.48 -15.34
N ASP A 157 63.35 57.10 -15.34
CA ASP A 157 63.79 55.73 -14.98
C ASP A 157 63.73 55.47 -13.48
N GLN A 158 63.85 56.51 -12.65
CA GLN A 158 63.69 56.39 -11.20
C GLN A 158 62.23 56.19 -10.78
N ARG A 159 61.28 56.73 -11.55
CA ARG A 159 59.84 56.69 -11.22
C ARG A 159 59.16 55.35 -11.51
N THR A 160 59.79 54.49 -12.31
CA THR A 160 59.14 53.33 -12.95
C THR A 160 59.70 51.98 -12.47
N ARG A 161 60.63 51.98 -11.51
CA ARG A 161 61.31 50.78 -11.02
C ARG A 161 60.46 50.04 -9.97
N ILE A 162 60.03 48.82 -10.25
CA ILE A 162 59.31 47.94 -9.29
C ILE A 162 60.30 46.90 -8.71
N PRO A 163 60.40 46.71 -7.38
CA PRO A 163 61.34 45.75 -6.79
C PRO A 163 60.95 44.30 -7.14
N LYS A 164 61.80 43.62 -7.94
CA LYS A 164 61.59 42.24 -8.41
C LYS A 164 61.95 41.17 -7.37
N ASP A 165 62.48 41.59 -6.21
CA ASP A 165 63.26 40.73 -5.32
C ASP A 165 62.44 40.02 -4.22
N LYS A 166 61.10 40.19 -4.21
CA LYS A 166 60.20 39.63 -3.16
C LYS A 166 58.98 38.86 -3.69
N ILE A 167 59.00 38.40 -4.95
CA ILE A 167 57.91 37.62 -5.55
C ILE A 167 58.10 36.12 -5.21
N ALA A 168 57.21 35.57 -4.37
CA ALA A 168 57.43 34.31 -3.65
C ALA A 168 57.23 33.00 -4.46
N LYS A 169 58.25 32.13 -4.38
CA LYS A 169 58.40 30.65 -4.44
C LYS A 169 57.39 29.74 -5.21
N PRO A 170 57.85 28.82 -6.10
CA PRO A 170 57.00 27.99 -7.00
C PRO A 170 56.12 26.88 -6.40
N GLN A 171 56.18 26.58 -5.10
CA GLN A 171 55.51 25.39 -4.52
C GLN A 171 54.05 25.62 -4.10
N GLN A 172 53.63 26.86 -3.80
CA GLN A 172 52.24 27.16 -3.39
C GLN A 172 51.30 27.30 -4.60
N THR A 173 51.77 27.83 -5.73
CA THR A 173 50.99 28.02 -6.96
C THR A 173 50.46 26.72 -7.56
N ARG A 174 51.19 25.59 -7.44
CA ARG A 174 50.72 24.28 -7.92
C ARG A 174 49.53 23.70 -7.13
N ARG A 175 49.43 23.95 -5.82
CA ARG A 175 48.27 23.52 -5.00
C ARG A 175 47.03 24.37 -5.30
N PHE A 176 47.17 25.69 -5.33
CA PHE A 176 46.05 26.59 -5.66
C PHE A 176 45.48 26.40 -7.07
N SER A 177 46.29 25.96 -8.05
CA SER A 177 45.79 25.60 -9.38
C SER A 177 45.00 24.29 -9.39
N SER A 178 45.40 23.31 -8.58
CA SER A 178 44.69 22.02 -8.45
C SER A 178 43.34 22.21 -7.77
N ASP A 179 43.32 22.88 -6.62
CA ASP A 179 42.10 23.12 -5.83
C ASP A 179 41.06 23.95 -6.60
N ARG A 180 41.50 24.83 -7.51
CA ARG A 180 40.62 25.63 -8.38
C ARG A 180 39.97 24.80 -9.49
N LEU A 181 40.71 23.86 -10.09
CA LEU A 181 40.16 22.95 -11.10
C LEU A 181 39.10 22.04 -10.46
N GLU A 182 39.41 21.47 -9.29
CA GLU A 182 38.46 20.67 -8.51
C GLU A 182 37.21 21.46 -8.11
N MET A 183 37.36 22.72 -7.67
CA MET A 183 36.22 23.59 -7.33
C MET A 183 35.32 23.90 -8.55
N MET A 184 35.91 24.04 -9.74
CA MET A 184 35.16 24.30 -10.97
C MET A 184 34.38 23.05 -11.42
N ASP A 185 34.98 21.86 -11.29
CA ASP A 185 34.32 20.59 -11.56
C ASP A 185 33.21 20.29 -10.55
N LEU A 186 33.43 20.59 -9.26
CA LEU A 186 32.40 20.52 -8.22
C LEU A 186 31.21 21.44 -8.54
N LYS A 187 31.49 22.68 -8.98
CA LYS A 187 30.44 23.65 -9.31
C LYS A 187 29.62 23.23 -10.53
N ASN A 188 30.27 22.68 -11.55
CA ASN A 188 29.60 22.13 -12.74
C ASN A 188 28.74 20.92 -12.35
N THR A 189 29.25 20.03 -11.50
CA THR A 189 28.53 18.87 -10.97
C THR A 189 27.27 19.29 -10.21
N ILE A 190 27.36 20.31 -9.34
CA ILE A 190 26.21 20.85 -8.60
C ILE A 190 25.14 21.38 -9.55
N LEU A 191 25.53 22.10 -10.61
CA LEU A 191 24.60 22.63 -11.61
C LEU A 191 23.89 21.51 -12.37
N GLU A 192 24.59 20.42 -12.72
CA GLU A 192 23.97 19.25 -13.33
C GLU A 192 23.00 18.54 -12.40
N LEU A 193 23.37 18.35 -11.13
CA LEU A 193 22.51 17.75 -10.12
C LEU A 193 21.24 18.58 -9.90
N GLN A 194 21.35 19.91 -9.88
CA GLN A 194 20.18 20.81 -9.80
C GLN A 194 19.25 20.65 -11.00
N LYS A 195 19.79 20.55 -12.22
CA LYS A 195 18.99 20.28 -13.43
C LYS A 195 18.30 18.93 -13.36
N LYS A 196 18.99 17.89 -12.88
CA LYS A 196 18.41 16.54 -12.70
C LYS A 196 17.31 16.53 -11.63
N ASN A 197 17.52 17.21 -10.50
CA ASN A 197 16.50 17.33 -9.45
C ASN A 197 15.24 18.04 -9.95
N LYS A 198 15.39 19.12 -10.73
CA LYS A 198 14.22 19.78 -11.33
C LYS A 198 13.42 18.83 -12.23
N LYS A 199 14.11 18.08 -13.10
CA LYS A 199 13.47 17.07 -13.95
C LYS A 199 12.77 15.99 -13.14
N LEU A 200 13.37 15.54 -12.03
CA LEU A 200 12.76 14.56 -11.12
C LEU A 200 11.50 15.13 -10.47
N THR A 201 11.52 16.38 -10.01
CA THR A 201 10.33 17.05 -9.44
C THR A 201 9.20 17.13 -10.46
N ASP A 202 9.49 17.55 -11.69
CA ASP A 202 8.48 17.62 -12.75
C ASP A 202 7.89 16.23 -13.07
N LEU A 203 8.72 15.17 -13.03
CA LEU A 203 8.29 13.79 -13.27
C LEU A 203 7.40 13.25 -12.13
N VAL A 204 7.71 13.61 -10.88
CA VAL A 204 6.90 13.26 -9.71
C VAL A 204 5.52 13.90 -9.83
N SER A 205 5.45 15.20 -10.13
CA SER A 205 4.16 15.89 -10.31
C SER A 205 3.32 15.26 -11.43
N GLN A 206 3.94 14.89 -12.57
CA GLN A 206 3.22 14.18 -13.65
C GLN A 206 2.76 12.77 -13.25
N SER A 207 3.48 12.12 -12.33
CA SER A 207 3.09 10.80 -11.83
C SER A 207 1.94 10.91 -10.85
N ASP A 208 1.94 11.93 -9.98
CA ASP A 208 0.85 12.22 -9.06
C ASP A 208 -0.45 12.53 -9.82
N GLU A 209 -0.41 13.36 -10.87
CA GLU A 209 -1.56 13.63 -11.74
C GLU A 209 -2.14 12.36 -12.38
N LYS A 210 -1.27 11.42 -12.78
CA LYS A 210 -1.70 10.11 -13.33
C LYS A 210 -2.30 9.21 -12.26
N ILE A 211 -1.75 9.22 -11.05
CA ILE A 211 -2.28 8.45 -9.93
C ILE A 211 -3.69 8.95 -9.60
N ASP A 212 -3.87 10.27 -9.49
CA ASP A 212 -5.18 10.88 -9.24
C ASP A 212 -6.19 10.52 -10.35
N ALA A 213 -5.79 10.64 -11.62
CA ALA A 213 -6.64 10.27 -12.75
C ALA A 213 -7.03 8.78 -12.74
N LEU A 214 -6.10 7.89 -12.39
CA LEU A 214 -6.37 6.45 -12.27
C LEU A 214 -7.26 6.12 -11.07
N GLN A 215 -7.11 6.84 -9.95
CA GLN A 215 -7.97 6.71 -8.78
C GLN A 215 -9.40 7.15 -9.08
N ASP A 216 -9.57 8.29 -9.76
CA ASP A 216 -10.88 8.76 -10.24
C ASP A 216 -11.53 7.75 -11.19
N GLN A 217 -10.75 7.17 -12.09
CA GLN A 217 -11.23 6.15 -13.01
C GLN A 217 -11.65 4.87 -12.27
N ALA A 218 -10.85 4.42 -11.30
CA ALA A 218 -11.17 3.26 -10.48
C ALA A 218 -12.46 3.48 -9.67
N ALA A 219 -12.65 4.68 -9.09
CA ALA A 219 -13.87 5.03 -8.36
C ALA A 219 -15.11 4.99 -9.26
N ARG A 220 -15.03 5.53 -10.48
CA ARG A 220 -16.12 5.47 -11.48
C ARG A 220 -16.45 4.02 -11.86
N TYR A 221 -15.45 3.19 -12.14
CA TYR A 221 -15.69 1.78 -12.44
C TYR A 221 -16.28 1.02 -11.25
N GLN A 222 -15.91 1.37 -10.02
CA GLN A 222 -16.49 0.77 -8.82
C GLN A 222 -17.96 1.17 -8.61
N GLU A 223 -18.30 2.44 -8.86
CA GLU A 223 -19.68 2.92 -8.85
C GLU A 223 -20.51 2.26 -9.95
N GLU A 224 -19.98 2.19 -11.16
CA GLU A 224 -20.63 1.55 -12.31
C GLU A 224 -20.84 0.05 -12.07
N ALA A 225 -19.82 -0.66 -11.54
CA ALA A 225 -19.95 -2.05 -11.13
C ALA A 225 -21.00 -2.23 -10.03
N SER A 226 -21.07 -1.33 -9.04
CA SER A 226 -22.09 -1.36 -7.98
C SER A 226 -23.50 -1.15 -8.55
N ASN A 227 -23.66 -0.22 -9.49
CA ASN A 227 -24.93 0.02 -10.18
C ASN A 227 -25.35 -1.20 -11.03
N TYR A 228 -24.42 -1.82 -11.74
CA TYR A 228 -24.69 -3.06 -12.48
C TYR A 228 -25.05 -4.21 -11.54
N GLN A 229 -24.36 -4.36 -10.40
CA GLN A 229 -24.70 -5.36 -9.38
C GLN A 229 -26.10 -5.13 -8.80
N ALA A 230 -26.49 -3.88 -8.53
CA ALA A 230 -27.83 -3.56 -8.05
C ALA A 230 -28.91 -3.84 -9.11
N ALA A 231 -28.67 -3.46 -10.37
CA ALA A 231 -29.56 -3.75 -11.49
C ALA A 231 -29.69 -5.26 -11.75
N LEU A 232 -28.57 -5.99 -11.67
CA LEU A 232 -28.53 -7.44 -11.77
C LEU A 232 -29.29 -8.08 -10.61
N GLY A 233 -29.08 -7.62 -9.38
CA GLY A 233 -29.79 -8.04 -8.17
C GLY A 233 -31.30 -7.90 -8.32
N ASN A 234 -31.77 -6.77 -8.86
CA ASN A 234 -33.18 -6.56 -9.18
C ASN A 234 -33.70 -7.49 -10.27
N ALA A 235 -32.87 -7.82 -11.27
CA ALA A 235 -33.25 -8.64 -12.40
C ALA A 235 -33.28 -10.15 -12.08
N ILE A 236 -32.40 -10.63 -11.19
CA ILE A 236 -32.35 -12.04 -10.73
C ILE A 236 -33.35 -12.33 -9.59
N ASN A 237 -33.90 -11.29 -8.95
CA ASN A 237 -34.86 -11.50 -7.88
C ASN A 237 -36.21 -11.95 -8.46
N VAL A 238 -36.55 -13.22 -8.26
CA VAL A 238 -37.90 -13.71 -8.52
C VAL A 238 -38.76 -13.26 -7.35
N ARG A 239 -39.70 -12.33 -7.61
CA ARG A 239 -40.65 -11.85 -6.60
C ARG A 239 -41.67 -12.94 -6.27
N TRP A 240 -41.28 -13.86 -5.40
CA TRP A 240 -42.19 -14.76 -4.74
C TRP A 240 -43.15 -13.95 -3.84
N ARG A 241 -44.35 -14.46 -3.60
CA ARG A 241 -45.26 -13.83 -2.64
C ARG A 241 -44.68 -13.97 -1.23
N ASP A 242 -45.10 -13.12 -0.31
CA ASP A 242 -44.62 -13.18 1.08
C ASP A 242 -44.96 -14.54 1.74
N ASP A 243 -46.06 -15.17 1.34
CA ASP A 243 -46.51 -16.49 1.81
C ASP A 243 -45.92 -17.68 1.03
N ASP A 244 -45.08 -17.44 0.02
CA ASP A 244 -44.47 -18.51 -0.76
C ASP A 244 -43.28 -19.13 -0.01
N GLN A 245 -43.25 -20.45 0.11
CA GLN A 245 -42.17 -21.20 0.78
C GLN A 245 -40.79 -21.01 0.14
N ASN A 246 -40.70 -20.51 -1.09
CA ASN A 246 -39.44 -20.24 -1.78
C ASN A 246 -38.93 -18.81 -1.52
N ASN A 247 -39.71 -17.98 -0.83
CA ASN A 247 -39.29 -16.66 -0.42
C ASN A 247 -38.13 -16.77 0.58
N ALA A 248 -37.06 -16.03 0.32
CA ALA A 248 -35.86 -16.01 1.17
C ALA A 248 -36.16 -15.63 2.63
N VAL A 249 -37.22 -14.86 2.88
CA VAL A 249 -37.66 -14.47 4.23
C VAL A 249 -38.12 -15.69 5.04
N ASN A 250 -38.76 -16.65 4.38
CA ASN A 250 -39.32 -17.85 5.04
C ASN A 250 -38.25 -18.93 5.30
N LEU A 251 -37.08 -18.82 4.64
CA LEU A 251 -36.00 -19.80 4.75
C LEU A 251 -35.50 -19.96 6.20
N SER A 252 -35.41 -18.87 6.96
CA SER A 252 -34.98 -18.92 8.37
C SER A 252 -35.98 -19.68 9.24
N ASP A 253 -37.28 -19.44 9.03
CA ASP A 253 -38.36 -20.12 9.78
C ASP A 253 -38.43 -21.60 9.43
N ASP A 254 -38.23 -21.95 8.15
CA ASP A 254 -38.16 -23.34 7.69
C ASP A 254 -36.95 -24.08 8.28
N ILE A 255 -35.79 -23.42 8.35
CA ILE A 255 -34.60 -23.97 9.00
C ILE A 255 -34.88 -24.23 10.48
N GLU A 256 -35.48 -23.26 11.19
CA GLU A 256 -35.85 -23.44 12.60
C GLU A 256 -36.87 -24.58 12.80
N LYS A 257 -37.87 -24.69 11.91
CA LYS A 257 -38.82 -25.81 11.90
C LYS A 257 -38.09 -27.14 11.75
N LEU A 258 -37.21 -27.26 10.76
CA LEU A 258 -36.44 -28.49 10.55
C LEU A 258 -35.59 -28.84 11.78
N VAL A 259 -34.92 -27.88 12.40
CA VAL A 259 -34.12 -28.19 13.59
C VAL A 259 -35.01 -28.65 14.75
N HIS A 260 -36.20 -28.07 14.90
CA HIS A 260 -37.18 -28.55 15.88
C HIS A 260 -37.65 -29.98 15.57
N THR A 261 -38.07 -30.27 14.34
CA THR A 261 -38.49 -31.61 13.89
C THR A 261 -37.40 -32.64 14.13
N LEU A 262 -36.17 -32.34 13.69
CA LEU A 262 -34.99 -33.18 13.87
C LEU A 262 -34.67 -33.41 15.35
N GLY A 263 -34.79 -32.37 16.19
CA GLY A 263 -34.58 -32.46 17.63
C GLY A 263 -35.64 -33.30 18.36
N SER A 264 -36.90 -33.22 17.93
CA SER A 264 -37.99 -34.05 18.45
C SER A 264 -37.79 -35.52 18.09
N PHE A 265 -37.54 -35.80 16.80
CA PHE A 265 -37.36 -37.15 16.27
C PHE A 265 -36.21 -37.89 16.98
N THR A 266 -35.09 -37.21 17.21
CA THR A 266 -33.86 -37.77 17.80
C THR A 266 -33.82 -37.77 19.33
N LYS A 267 -34.94 -37.44 19.98
CA LYS A 267 -35.01 -37.32 21.44
C LYS A 267 -34.71 -38.63 22.16
N VAL A 268 -33.71 -38.62 23.04
CA VAL A 268 -33.33 -39.76 23.91
C VAL A 268 -33.62 -39.53 25.39
N LYS A 269 -34.38 -38.47 25.72
CA LYS A 269 -34.78 -38.11 27.08
C LYS A 269 -36.27 -38.39 27.32
N GLY A 270 -36.61 -39.03 28.44
CA GLY A 270 -37.98 -39.30 28.89
C GLY A 270 -38.13 -40.71 29.46
N SER A 271 -39.21 -40.97 30.21
CA SER A 271 -39.52 -42.29 30.79
C SER A 271 -39.89 -43.34 29.74
N GLY A 272 -40.34 -42.91 28.55
CA GLY A 272 -40.75 -43.78 27.44
C GLY A 272 -39.62 -44.15 26.45
N VAL A 273 -38.35 -43.88 26.78
CA VAL A 273 -37.21 -44.18 25.90
C VAL A 273 -36.13 -44.92 26.69
N LYS A 274 -35.71 -46.08 26.18
CA LYS A 274 -34.58 -46.86 26.70
C LYS A 274 -33.43 -46.81 25.71
N ILE A 275 -32.28 -46.30 26.15
CA ILE A 275 -31.08 -46.19 25.31
C ILE A 275 -30.34 -47.53 25.29
N ARG A 276 -29.82 -47.92 24.13
CA ARG A 276 -28.90 -49.05 23.99
C ARG A 276 -27.47 -48.53 24.12
N GLU A 277 -26.91 -48.64 25.32
CA GLU A 277 -25.66 -47.95 25.72
C GLU A 277 -24.45 -48.31 24.84
N ASP A 278 -24.25 -49.59 24.52
CA ASP A 278 -23.10 -50.02 23.70
C ASP A 278 -23.14 -49.40 22.31
N ALA A 279 -24.30 -49.44 21.66
CA ALA A 279 -24.52 -48.81 20.35
C ALA A 279 -24.34 -47.28 20.45
N ALA A 280 -24.88 -46.65 21.49
CA ALA A 280 -24.75 -45.21 21.70
C ALA A 280 -23.28 -44.78 21.87
N ASN A 281 -22.50 -45.51 22.66
CA ASN A 281 -21.07 -45.23 22.86
C ASN A 281 -20.28 -45.42 21.56
N GLN A 282 -20.60 -46.44 20.76
CA GLN A 282 -19.99 -46.63 19.44
C GLN A 282 -20.26 -45.46 18.50
N LEU A 283 -21.48 -44.90 18.50
CA LEU A 283 -21.82 -43.72 17.70
C LEU A 283 -21.01 -42.50 18.13
N LEU A 284 -20.94 -42.23 19.44
CA LEU A 284 -20.16 -41.11 19.98
C LEU A 284 -18.68 -41.23 19.61
N ALA A 285 -18.10 -42.42 19.77
CA ALA A 285 -16.73 -42.70 19.36
C ALA A 285 -16.51 -42.48 17.86
N SER A 286 -17.48 -42.85 17.01
CA SER A 286 -17.39 -42.67 15.54
C SER A 286 -17.31 -41.19 15.11
N TYR A 287 -17.83 -40.27 15.93
CA TYR A 287 -17.72 -38.83 15.73
C TYR A 287 -16.59 -38.18 16.54
N ASN A 288 -15.67 -38.97 17.09
CA ASN A 288 -14.55 -38.52 17.93
C ASN A 288 -15.00 -37.72 19.16
N CYS A 289 -16.17 -38.06 19.70
CA CYS A 289 -16.65 -37.46 20.94
C CYS A 289 -15.83 -37.97 22.14
N ARG A 290 -15.46 -37.08 23.07
CA ARG A 290 -14.65 -37.41 24.27
C ARG A 290 -15.46 -37.90 25.47
N THR A 291 -16.78 -37.70 25.46
CA THR A 291 -17.64 -38.02 26.60
C THR A 291 -18.34 -39.37 26.39
N ASP A 292 -18.18 -40.30 27.32
CA ASP A 292 -18.95 -41.56 27.34
C ASP A 292 -20.43 -41.29 27.65
N ALA A 293 -21.37 -42.03 27.03
CA ALA A 293 -22.80 -41.88 27.29
C ALA A 293 -23.18 -42.17 28.76
N ASN A 294 -22.27 -42.81 29.50
CA ASN A 294 -22.41 -43.30 30.86
C ASN A 294 -21.85 -42.36 31.96
N GLU A 295 -21.28 -41.19 31.62
CA GLU A 295 -20.80 -40.25 32.65
C GLU A 295 -21.97 -39.73 33.53
N LYS A 296 -22.08 -40.30 34.74
CA LYS A 296 -22.87 -39.74 35.84
C LYS A 296 -21.96 -38.94 36.78
N ARG A 297 -22.34 -37.66 36.92
CA ARG A 297 -22.03 -36.71 38.02
C ARG A 297 -20.63 -36.09 38.02
N GLY A 298 -20.56 -34.92 37.41
CA GLY A 298 -19.55 -33.90 37.68
C GLY A 298 -19.78 -32.64 36.84
N SER A 299 -20.05 -32.80 35.55
CA SER A 299 -20.46 -31.72 34.65
C SER A 299 -21.93 -31.91 34.22
N LYS A 300 -22.69 -30.82 34.17
CA LYS A 300 -24.15 -30.81 34.17
C LYS A 300 -24.80 -31.17 32.81
N PHE A 301 -24.04 -31.66 31.81
CA PHE A 301 -24.47 -31.62 30.40
C PHE A 301 -24.21 -32.85 29.49
N GLY A 302 -23.39 -33.85 29.84
CA GLY A 302 -22.69 -34.71 28.86
C GLY A 302 -23.52 -35.70 27.99
N GLY A 303 -23.72 -36.93 28.45
CA GLY A 303 -23.97 -38.08 27.55
C GLY A 303 -25.27 -38.07 26.72
N LYS A 304 -26.44 -37.78 27.32
CA LYS A 304 -27.73 -37.85 26.60
C LYS A 304 -27.96 -36.71 25.63
N LEU A 305 -27.46 -35.50 25.95
CA LEU A 305 -27.54 -34.37 25.04
C LEU A 305 -26.60 -34.61 23.85
N LEU A 306 -25.38 -35.07 24.14
CA LEU A 306 -24.41 -35.41 23.11
C LEU A 306 -24.90 -36.54 22.20
N LEU A 307 -25.53 -37.58 22.75
CA LEU A 307 -26.15 -38.64 21.96
C LEU A 307 -27.28 -38.11 21.08
N ALA A 308 -28.15 -37.23 21.61
CA ALA A 308 -29.20 -36.62 20.79
C ALA A 308 -28.59 -35.85 19.61
N ALA A 309 -27.57 -35.03 19.85
CA ALA A 309 -26.86 -34.30 18.81
C ALA A 309 -26.18 -35.23 17.79
N ALA A 310 -25.56 -36.33 18.24
CA ALA A 310 -24.96 -37.32 17.36
C ALA A 310 -26.00 -38.04 16.48
N LEU A 311 -27.19 -38.31 17.01
CA LEU A 311 -28.30 -38.86 16.23
C LEU A 311 -28.83 -37.85 15.22
N GLN A 312 -28.91 -36.55 15.56
CA GLN A 312 -29.29 -35.50 14.60
C GLN A 312 -28.33 -35.45 13.42
N LEU A 313 -27.02 -35.43 13.71
CA LEU A 313 -25.99 -35.48 12.68
C LEU A 313 -26.13 -36.76 11.84
N LYS A 314 -26.25 -37.93 12.47
CA LYS A 314 -26.36 -39.22 11.77
C LYS A 314 -27.54 -39.29 10.81
N ILE A 315 -28.69 -38.77 11.21
CA ILE A 315 -29.91 -38.76 10.40
C ILE A 315 -29.75 -37.80 9.21
N LEU A 316 -29.23 -36.59 9.44
CA LEU A 316 -28.93 -35.64 8.36
C LEU A 316 -27.93 -36.20 7.36
N GLU A 317 -26.80 -36.73 7.83
CA GLU A 317 -25.78 -37.37 6.97
C GLU A 317 -26.39 -38.51 6.17
N THR A 318 -27.23 -39.34 6.79
CA THR A 318 -27.90 -40.45 6.10
C THR A 318 -28.77 -39.93 4.97
N ILE A 319 -29.67 -38.98 5.22
CA ILE A 319 -30.58 -38.47 4.18
C ILE A 319 -29.77 -37.78 3.07
N ILE A 320 -28.88 -36.86 3.43
CA ILE A 320 -28.07 -36.09 2.48
C ILE A 320 -27.24 -37.02 1.59
N ASN A 321 -26.55 -38.00 2.17
CA ASN A 321 -25.68 -38.89 1.40
C ASN A 321 -26.47 -39.81 0.46
N HIS A 322 -27.62 -40.33 0.87
CA HIS A 322 -28.43 -41.17 -0.02
C HIS A 322 -29.06 -40.37 -1.17
N VAL A 323 -29.47 -39.13 -0.92
CA VAL A 323 -29.96 -38.23 -1.97
C VAL A 323 -28.83 -37.91 -2.96
N LYS A 324 -27.64 -37.53 -2.47
CA LYS A 324 -26.44 -37.32 -3.31
C LYS A 324 -26.09 -38.57 -4.14
N TYR A 325 -26.12 -39.74 -3.53
CA TYR A 325 -25.83 -41.00 -4.21
C TYR A 325 -26.86 -41.32 -5.30
N ASN A 326 -28.15 -41.11 -5.02
CA ASN A 326 -29.23 -41.30 -6.00
C ASN A 326 -29.05 -40.38 -7.23
N TYR A 327 -28.70 -39.11 -7.00
CA TYR A 327 -28.33 -38.20 -8.09
C TYR A 327 -27.12 -38.69 -8.88
N LYS A 328 -26.07 -39.19 -8.21
CA LYS A 328 -24.84 -39.68 -8.85
C LYS A 328 -25.09 -40.90 -9.75
N ILE A 329 -25.83 -41.91 -9.28
CA ILE A 329 -26.16 -43.09 -10.09
C ILE A 329 -26.92 -42.67 -11.35
N SER A 330 -27.90 -41.79 -11.19
CA SER A 330 -28.79 -41.38 -12.28
C SER A 330 -28.07 -40.56 -13.35
N ASN A 331 -27.06 -39.79 -12.96
CA ASN A 331 -26.25 -38.98 -13.86
C ASN A 331 -25.06 -39.73 -14.49
N ASN A 332 -24.78 -40.97 -14.11
CA ASN A 332 -23.67 -41.77 -14.68
C ASN A 332 -23.92 -42.24 -16.13
N LYS A 333 -24.78 -41.51 -16.86
CA LYS A 333 -24.94 -41.56 -18.32
C LYS A 333 -24.18 -40.45 -19.05
N ASP A 334 -23.62 -39.44 -18.37
CA ASP A 334 -22.72 -38.44 -18.99
C ASP A 334 -21.69 -37.88 -17.98
N THR A 335 -20.45 -37.70 -18.45
CA THR A 335 -19.22 -37.43 -17.67
C THR A 335 -19.09 -36.02 -17.08
N ASP A 336 -20.11 -35.15 -17.21
CA ASP A 336 -20.01 -33.73 -16.84
C ASP A 336 -20.64 -33.41 -15.46
N ALA A 337 -21.13 -34.43 -14.73
CA ALA A 337 -21.61 -34.27 -13.34
C ALA A 337 -20.47 -34.06 -12.32
N GLN A 338 -19.21 -33.99 -12.75
CA GLN A 338 -18.04 -33.89 -11.89
C GLN A 338 -17.92 -32.50 -11.23
N GLU A 339 -18.34 -31.41 -11.88
CA GLU A 339 -18.34 -30.06 -11.28
C GLU A 339 -19.31 -29.92 -10.09
N TRP A 340 -20.35 -30.76 -10.01
CA TRP A 340 -21.33 -30.80 -8.91
C TRP A 340 -20.77 -31.46 -7.66
N ILE A 341 -19.78 -32.30 -7.87
CA ILE A 341 -19.12 -33.10 -6.84
C ILE A 341 -17.93 -32.28 -6.30
N ASP A 342 -17.13 -31.69 -7.17
CA ASP A 342 -15.88 -31.01 -6.81
C ASP A 342 -16.11 -29.68 -6.03
N ALA A 343 -17.25 -29.00 -6.20
CA ALA A 343 -17.59 -27.77 -5.46
C ALA A 343 -18.13 -28.02 -4.03
N GLU A 344 -18.52 -29.27 -3.70
CA GLU A 344 -19.03 -29.67 -2.38
C GLU A 344 -18.17 -30.78 -1.70
N GLU A 345 -17.12 -31.27 -2.37
CA GLU A 345 -16.26 -32.39 -1.92
C GLU A 345 -15.22 -32.02 -0.83
N GLU A 346 -15.13 -30.76 -0.39
CA GLU A 346 -14.29 -30.39 0.77
C GLU A 346 -14.77 -31.00 2.11
N TRP A 347 -15.93 -31.68 2.13
CA TRP A 347 -16.56 -32.24 3.33
C TRP A 347 -16.25 -33.72 3.62
N VAL A 348 -15.28 -34.38 2.96
CA VAL A 348 -14.81 -35.69 3.45
C VAL A 348 -13.92 -35.49 4.69
N GLY A 349 -14.54 -35.12 5.81
CA GLY A 349 -13.87 -34.79 7.06
C GLY A 349 -14.59 -35.38 8.26
N GLY A 350 -14.30 -36.64 8.58
CA GLY A 350 -14.26 -37.06 9.99
C GLY A 350 -14.88 -38.40 10.39
N SER A 351 -15.57 -39.14 9.52
CA SER A 351 -15.81 -40.57 9.78
C SER A 351 -15.78 -41.35 8.46
N GLY A 352 -14.78 -42.21 8.32
CA GLY A 352 -14.63 -43.14 7.20
C GLY A 352 -15.67 -44.26 7.22
N PHE A 353 -16.95 -43.93 7.39
CA PHE A 353 -18.05 -44.86 7.13
C PHE A 353 -18.62 -44.55 5.75
N LEU A 354 -17.86 -44.95 4.73
CA LEU A 354 -18.38 -45.14 3.38
C LEU A 354 -19.67 -45.98 3.49
N VAL A 355 -20.73 -45.50 2.87
CA VAL A 355 -21.96 -46.26 2.64
C VAL A 355 -21.55 -47.61 2.02
N GLN A 356 -21.55 -48.68 2.82
CA GLN A 356 -21.19 -50.02 2.36
C GLN A 356 -22.36 -50.75 1.69
N GLU A 357 -23.57 -50.21 1.75
CA GLU A 357 -24.72 -50.82 1.07
C GLU A 357 -25.30 -49.86 0.03
N PRO A 358 -25.09 -50.13 -1.27
CA PRO A 358 -25.85 -49.47 -2.33
C PRO A 358 -27.35 -49.61 -2.06
N PHE A 359 -28.13 -48.59 -2.38
CA PHE A 359 -29.54 -48.80 -2.68
C PHE A 359 -29.63 -49.63 -3.97
N GLU A 360 -29.62 -50.95 -3.84
CA GLU A 360 -30.05 -51.84 -4.90
C GLU A 360 -31.57 -51.80 -4.92
N LEU A 361 -32.15 -51.23 -5.99
CA LEU A 361 -33.55 -51.45 -6.31
C LEU A 361 -33.78 -52.97 -6.31
N PRO A 362 -34.72 -53.52 -5.52
CA PRO A 362 -34.95 -54.95 -5.49
C PRO A 362 -35.26 -55.45 -6.91
N GLN A 363 -34.34 -56.21 -7.49
CA GLN A 363 -34.41 -56.67 -8.89
C GLN A 363 -35.51 -57.73 -9.15
N ASN A 364 -36.33 -58.07 -8.16
CA ASN A 364 -37.34 -59.11 -8.29
C ASN A 364 -38.67 -58.71 -7.61
N GLN A 365 -39.29 -57.67 -8.13
CA GLN A 365 -40.75 -57.68 -8.27
C GLN A 365 -41.02 -57.27 -9.71
N ALA A 366 -41.89 -58.00 -10.41
CA ALA A 366 -42.39 -57.58 -11.71
C ALA A 366 -43.02 -56.19 -11.51
N TYR A 367 -42.24 -55.14 -11.76
CA TYR A 367 -42.68 -53.76 -11.68
C TYR A 367 -43.77 -53.63 -12.74
N ASP A 368 -45.00 -53.47 -12.26
CA ASP A 368 -46.10 -53.07 -13.11
C ASP A 368 -45.66 -51.84 -13.89
N ASN A 369 -45.78 -51.88 -15.22
CA ASN A 369 -45.33 -50.85 -16.15
C ASN A 369 -46.11 -49.52 -15.99
N ASN A 370 -46.78 -49.29 -14.85
CA ASN A 370 -47.58 -48.12 -14.54
C ASN A 370 -46.89 -47.09 -13.62
N HIS A 371 -45.72 -47.38 -13.02
CA HIS A 371 -44.95 -46.38 -12.24
C HIS A 371 -43.88 -45.67 -13.07
N HIS A 372 -44.30 -44.96 -14.12
CA HIS A 372 -43.44 -44.17 -15.01
C HIS A 372 -42.81 -42.90 -14.35
N ASN A 373 -42.93 -42.71 -13.02
CA ASN A 373 -42.67 -41.42 -12.36
C ASN A 373 -41.58 -41.42 -11.26
N ASN A 374 -40.89 -42.54 -11.02
CA ASN A 374 -39.99 -42.64 -9.84
C ASN A 374 -38.67 -41.86 -9.95
N ASN A 375 -38.38 -41.26 -11.11
CA ASN A 375 -37.16 -40.49 -11.36
C ASN A 375 -37.45 -39.09 -11.93
N LEU A 376 -38.71 -38.63 -11.93
CA LEU A 376 -39.09 -37.39 -12.58
C LEU A 376 -38.32 -36.19 -12.04
N GLU A 377 -38.12 -36.11 -10.72
CA GLU A 377 -37.33 -35.07 -10.07
C GLU A 377 -35.90 -35.04 -10.60
N ILE A 378 -35.31 -36.20 -10.83
CA ILE A 378 -33.93 -36.35 -11.30
C ILE A 378 -33.84 -35.98 -12.78
N ASP A 379 -34.79 -36.43 -13.59
CA ASP A 379 -34.87 -36.06 -15.01
C ASP A 379 -35.04 -34.55 -15.17
N ILE A 380 -35.91 -33.91 -14.37
CA ILE A 380 -36.08 -32.46 -14.36
C ILE A 380 -34.76 -31.77 -14.03
N ILE A 381 -34.06 -32.22 -12.98
CA ILE A 381 -32.79 -31.62 -12.56
C ILE A 381 -31.72 -31.77 -13.64
N SER A 382 -31.54 -32.96 -14.19
CA SER A 382 -30.53 -33.24 -15.22
C SER A 382 -30.75 -32.37 -16.46
N ASN A 383 -31.99 -32.34 -16.98
CA ASN A 383 -32.34 -31.50 -18.14
C ASN A 383 -32.20 -29.99 -17.84
N THR A 384 -32.51 -29.57 -16.62
CA THR A 384 -32.34 -28.18 -16.18
C THR A 384 -30.87 -27.77 -16.16
N ASN A 385 -30.00 -28.65 -15.67
CA ASN A 385 -28.56 -28.41 -15.62
C ASN A 385 -27.97 -28.33 -17.03
N GLU A 386 -28.39 -29.22 -17.92
CA GLU A 386 -27.99 -29.17 -19.32
C GLU A 386 -28.45 -27.88 -20.00
N LEU A 387 -29.69 -27.45 -19.74
CA LEU A 387 -30.18 -26.16 -20.25
C LEU A 387 -29.38 -24.98 -19.69
N ILE A 388 -29.08 -24.97 -18.39
CA ILE A 388 -28.24 -23.94 -17.74
C ILE A 388 -26.86 -23.87 -18.41
N ARG A 389 -26.24 -25.03 -18.67
CA ARG A 389 -24.94 -25.14 -19.35
C ARG A 389 -25.00 -24.61 -20.77
N LEU A 390 -26.01 -25.02 -21.55
CA LEU A 390 -26.22 -24.55 -22.92
C LEU A 390 -26.48 -23.04 -22.97
N MET A 391 -27.25 -22.49 -22.03
CA MET A 391 -27.53 -21.06 -21.94
C MET A 391 -26.28 -20.25 -21.55
N SER A 392 -25.47 -20.75 -20.61
CA SER A 392 -24.20 -20.10 -20.25
C SER A 392 -23.23 -20.07 -21.44
N ARG A 393 -23.13 -21.20 -22.16
CA ARG A 393 -22.32 -21.31 -23.37
C ARG A 393 -22.84 -20.42 -24.51
N LEU A 394 -24.16 -20.20 -24.61
CA LEU A 394 -24.74 -19.24 -25.54
C LEU A 394 -24.26 -17.82 -25.25
N THR A 395 -24.27 -17.41 -23.97
CA THR A 395 -23.76 -16.10 -23.52
C THR A 395 -22.28 -15.91 -23.83
N GLU A 396 -21.46 -16.94 -23.67
CA GLU A 396 -20.01 -16.85 -23.88
C GLU A 396 -19.64 -16.78 -25.37
N ILE A 397 -20.31 -17.55 -26.22
CA ILE A 397 -19.87 -17.77 -27.61
C ILE A 397 -20.54 -16.80 -28.60
N ARG A 398 -21.75 -16.32 -28.29
CA ARG A 398 -22.52 -15.49 -29.23
C ARG A 398 -22.53 -14.04 -28.76
N SER A 399 -22.24 -13.13 -29.70
CA SER A 399 -22.38 -11.69 -29.45
C SER A 399 -23.85 -11.33 -29.22
N GLY A 400 -24.14 -10.71 -28.08
CA GLY A 400 -25.44 -10.16 -27.72
C GLY A 400 -25.27 -8.95 -26.80
N THR A 401 -26.21 -8.02 -26.83
CA THR A 401 -26.23 -6.83 -25.96
C THR A 401 -27.40 -6.85 -24.98
N ASP A 402 -28.14 -7.97 -24.95
CA ASP A 402 -29.28 -8.10 -24.05
C ASP A 402 -28.83 -8.52 -22.65
N ASN A 403 -29.54 -8.01 -21.65
CA ASN A 403 -29.22 -8.29 -20.25
C ASN A 403 -29.92 -9.55 -19.73
N PHE A 404 -30.80 -10.20 -20.51
CA PHE A 404 -31.60 -11.33 -20.03
C PHE A 404 -30.94 -12.68 -20.29
N THR A 405 -30.16 -12.84 -21.36
CA THR A 405 -29.48 -14.09 -21.70
C THR A 405 -28.47 -14.52 -20.63
N PRO A 406 -27.62 -13.62 -20.09
CA PRO A 406 -26.74 -13.96 -18.95
C PRO A 406 -27.50 -14.30 -17.65
N ILE A 407 -28.72 -13.79 -17.50
CA ILE A 407 -29.56 -13.96 -16.31
C ILE A 407 -30.43 -15.22 -16.39
N ALA A 408 -30.76 -15.67 -17.60
CA ALA A 408 -31.67 -16.78 -17.83
C ALA A 408 -31.26 -18.08 -17.12
N PRO A 409 -29.98 -18.49 -17.07
CA PRO A 409 -29.58 -19.68 -16.30
C PRO A 409 -29.98 -19.59 -14.82
N ILE A 410 -29.80 -18.42 -14.20
CA ILE A 410 -30.18 -18.18 -12.80
C ILE A 410 -31.69 -18.32 -12.64
N LYS A 411 -32.49 -17.67 -13.51
CA LYS A 411 -33.95 -17.74 -13.42
C LYS A 411 -34.50 -19.14 -13.66
N VAL A 412 -33.99 -19.86 -14.66
CA VAL A 412 -34.38 -21.24 -14.94
C VAL A 412 -34.13 -22.11 -13.71
N ARG A 413 -32.95 -22.00 -13.08
CA ARG A 413 -32.65 -22.67 -11.81
C ARG A 413 -33.69 -22.32 -10.75
N GLN A 414 -33.91 -21.03 -10.51
CA GLN A 414 -34.82 -20.58 -9.46
C GLN A 414 -36.25 -21.13 -9.64
N TYR A 415 -36.82 -21.02 -10.84
CA TYR A 415 -38.17 -21.52 -11.12
C TYR A 415 -38.30 -23.03 -11.00
N VAL A 416 -37.34 -23.78 -11.54
CA VAL A 416 -37.36 -25.25 -11.48
C VAL A 416 -37.23 -25.72 -10.04
N TYR A 417 -36.24 -25.21 -9.31
CA TYR A 417 -36.01 -25.63 -7.93
C TYR A 417 -37.11 -25.15 -6.97
N ALA A 418 -37.76 -24.02 -7.25
CA ALA A 418 -38.96 -23.62 -6.52
C ALA A 418 -40.14 -24.57 -6.76
N ALA A 419 -40.35 -25.00 -8.01
CA ALA A 419 -41.37 -25.99 -8.34
C ALA A 419 -41.10 -27.34 -7.68
N LEU A 420 -39.85 -27.81 -7.71
CA LEU A 420 -39.42 -29.04 -7.02
C LEU A 420 -39.59 -28.91 -5.50
N GLY A 421 -39.13 -27.81 -4.89
CA GLY A 421 -39.32 -27.54 -3.47
C GLY A 421 -40.78 -27.48 -3.01
N SER A 422 -41.73 -27.43 -3.95
CA SER A 422 -43.16 -27.41 -3.69
C SER A 422 -43.88 -28.72 -4.02
N ARG A 423 -43.35 -29.54 -4.93
CA ARG A 423 -44.05 -30.70 -5.49
C ARG A 423 -43.27 -32.01 -5.46
N ALA A 424 -41.94 -31.94 -5.46
CA ALA A 424 -41.08 -33.11 -5.52
C ALA A 424 -41.36 -34.00 -4.30
N PHE A 425 -41.50 -35.30 -4.54
CA PHE A 425 -41.65 -36.29 -3.48
C PHE A 425 -42.85 -36.09 -2.51
N ASN A 426 -43.85 -35.28 -2.86
CA ASN A 426 -45.05 -35.10 -2.03
C ASN A 426 -45.92 -36.36 -1.95
N ASP A 427 -45.68 -37.34 -2.82
CA ASP A 427 -46.28 -38.66 -2.71
C ASP A 427 -45.46 -39.52 -1.73
N GLN A 428 -46.03 -39.78 -0.55
CA GLN A 428 -45.40 -40.60 0.50
C GLN A 428 -45.16 -42.06 0.08
N THR A 429 -45.76 -42.49 -1.04
CA THR A 429 -45.54 -43.82 -1.63
C THR A 429 -44.33 -43.87 -2.57
N HIS A 430 -43.63 -42.75 -2.77
CA HIS A 430 -42.44 -42.70 -3.61
C HIS A 430 -41.37 -43.68 -3.09
N PRO A 431 -40.90 -44.67 -3.89
CA PRO A 431 -40.06 -45.76 -3.39
C PRO A 431 -38.77 -45.31 -2.69
N PHE A 432 -38.13 -44.25 -3.20
CA PHE A 432 -36.95 -43.67 -2.57
C PHE A 432 -37.25 -43.03 -1.20
N ILE A 433 -38.40 -42.39 -1.06
CA ILE A 433 -38.83 -41.77 0.20
C ILE A 433 -39.19 -42.85 1.21
N SER A 434 -39.95 -43.86 0.80
CA SER A 434 -40.26 -45.02 1.65
C SER A 434 -39.00 -45.74 2.13
N TYR A 435 -37.99 -45.88 1.27
CA TYR A 435 -36.68 -46.42 1.64
C TYR A 435 -35.99 -45.56 2.71
N LEU A 436 -35.91 -44.24 2.51
CA LEU A 436 -35.28 -43.33 3.47
C LEU A 436 -35.99 -43.35 4.83
N ILE A 437 -37.32 -43.33 4.84
CA ILE A 437 -38.14 -43.43 6.06
C ILE A 437 -37.79 -44.71 6.84
N GLY A 438 -37.80 -45.85 6.16
CA GLY A 438 -37.43 -47.13 6.78
C GLY A 438 -36.01 -47.13 7.33
N LYS A 439 -35.07 -46.53 6.59
CA LYS A 439 -33.66 -46.45 6.99
C LYS A 439 -33.46 -45.58 8.23
N ILE A 440 -34.09 -44.40 8.30
CA ILE A 440 -33.92 -43.51 9.46
C ILE A 440 -34.60 -44.06 10.71
N ILE A 441 -35.74 -44.75 10.57
CA ILE A 441 -36.39 -45.47 11.68
C ILE A 441 -35.48 -46.60 12.17
N SER A 442 -34.93 -47.42 11.27
CA SER A 442 -34.03 -48.51 11.67
C SER A 442 -32.77 -48.00 12.38
N ILE A 443 -32.24 -46.86 11.95
CA ILE A 443 -31.13 -46.17 12.63
C ILE A 443 -31.55 -45.81 14.05
N MET A 444 -32.70 -45.17 14.24
CA MET A 444 -33.17 -44.79 15.57
C MET A 444 -33.41 -46.02 16.46
N ASP A 445 -34.05 -47.06 15.93
CA ASP A 445 -34.32 -48.30 16.66
C ASP A 445 -33.04 -49.06 17.03
N PHE A 446 -31.94 -48.86 16.30
CA PHE A 446 -30.64 -49.43 16.64
C PHE A 446 -30.05 -48.81 17.91
N TYR A 447 -30.30 -47.51 18.16
CA TYR A 447 -29.74 -46.77 19.31
C TYR A 447 -30.71 -46.62 20.49
N ARG A 448 -32.02 -46.66 20.26
CA ARG A 448 -33.04 -46.54 21.31
C ARG A 448 -34.20 -47.53 21.09
N GLU A 449 -34.85 -47.87 22.18
CA GLU A 449 -36.15 -48.56 22.20
C GLU A 449 -37.20 -47.57 22.71
N LEU A 450 -38.26 -47.36 21.92
CA LEU A 450 -39.45 -46.65 22.36
C LEU A 450 -40.31 -47.61 23.18
N LEU A 451 -40.69 -47.21 24.39
CA LEU A 451 -41.56 -47.99 25.28
C LEU A 451 -43.02 -47.54 25.20
N ASP A 452 -43.25 -46.36 24.65
CA ASP A 452 -44.56 -45.73 24.50
C ASP A 452 -45.18 -46.13 23.16
N GLU A 453 -46.27 -46.90 23.19
CA GLU A 453 -46.97 -47.39 21.99
C GLU A 453 -47.59 -46.27 21.15
N GLN A 454 -48.02 -45.16 21.77
CA GLN A 454 -48.55 -44.03 21.01
C GLN A 454 -47.44 -43.38 20.17
N LYS A 455 -46.26 -43.20 20.78
CA LYS A 455 -45.10 -42.65 20.05
C LYS A 455 -44.61 -43.55 18.93
N LYS A 456 -44.73 -44.88 19.08
CA LYS A 456 -44.41 -45.82 17.99
C LYS A 456 -45.35 -45.65 16.80
N GLN A 457 -46.63 -45.35 17.04
CA GLN A 457 -47.61 -45.13 15.98
C GLN A 457 -47.41 -43.79 15.26
N GLU A 458 -46.93 -42.76 15.97
CA GLU A 458 -46.65 -41.43 15.39
C GLU A 458 -45.32 -41.39 14.63
N LEU A 459 -44.34 -42.25 14.99
CA LEU A 459 -42.98 -42.26 14.43
C LEU A 459 -42.90 -42.30 12.89
N PRO A 460 -43.71 -43.09 12.15
CA PRO A 460 -43.66 -43.08 10.69
C PRO A 460 -44.04 -41.71 10.09
N ASN A 461 -45.01 -41.02 10.68
CA ASN A 461 -45.42 -39.69 10.20
C ASN A 461 -44.35 -38.64 10.48
N GLU A 462 -43.73 -38.68 11.67
CA GLU A 462 -42.58 -37.80 12.00
C GLU A 462 -41.40 -38.06 11.06
N ALA A 463 -41.15 -39.32 10.71
CA ALA A 463 -40.09 -39.70 9.76
C ALA A 463 -40.37 -39.18 8.35
N ILE A 464 -41.63 -39.25 7.89
CA ILE A 464 -42.05 -38.67 6.59
C ILE A 464 -41.78 -37.17 6.57
N GLU A 465 -42.27 -36.44 7.58
CA GLU A 465 -42.10 -34.99 7.67
C GLU A 465 -40.61 -34.62 7.67
N LEU A 466 -39.81 -35.28 8.50
CA LEU A 466 -38.37 -35.02 8.59
C LEU A 466 -37.62 -35.28 7.27
N VAL A 467 -37.88 -36.40 6.60
CA VAL A 467 -37.21 -36.73 5.32
C VAL A 467 -37.54 -35.68 4.26
N LEU A 468 -38.82 -35.30 4.14
CA LEU A 468 -39.24 -34.31 3.16
C LEU A 468 -38.69 -32.92 3.48
N GLU A 469 -38.69 -32.49 4.75
CA GLU A 469 -38.10 -31.21 5.15
C GLU A 469 -36.61 -31.13 4.82
N VAL A 470 -35.84 -32.18 5.10
CA VAL A 470 -34.41 -32.23 4.77
C VAL A 470 -34.20 -32.18 3.26
N ILE A 471 -34.94 -32.97 2.48
CA ILE A 471 -34.79 -33.00 1.02
C ILE A 471 -35.17 -31.64 0.42
N HIS A 472 -36.34 -31.11 0.78
CA HIS A 472 -36.84 -29.84 0.25
C HIS A 472 -35.92 -28.68 0.61
N LEU A 473 -35.44 -28.60 1.86
CA LEU A 473 -34.53 -27.54 2.25
C LEU A 473 -33.19 -27.64 1.50
N PHE A 474 -32.45 -28.72 1.72
CA PHE A 474 -31.05 -28.81 1.29
C PHE A 474 -30.88 -28.99 -0.22
N PHE A 475 -31.81 -29.67 -0.90
CA PHE A 475 -31.67 -29.99 -2.32
C PHE A 475 -32.50 -29.10 -3.24
N PHE A 476 -33.56 -28.45 -2.74
CA PHE A 476 -34.43 -27.62 -3.58
C PHE A 476 -34.45 -26.15 -3.19
N ARG A 477 -34.89 -25.81 -1.98
CA ARG A 477 -35.14 -24.41 -1.58
C ARG A 477 -33.87 -23.57 -1.54
N LEU A 478 -32.73 -24.13 -1.13
CA LEU A 478 -31.44 -23.42 -1.21
C LEU A 478 -31.07 -23.09 -2.67
N LYS A 479 -31.33 -23.98 -3.62
CA LYS A 479 -31.06 -23.76 -5.06
C LYS A 479 -32.07 -22.81 -5.73
N ALA A 480 -33.24 -22.62 -5.12
CA ALA A 480 -34.25 -21.65 -5.56
C ALA A 480 -33.87 -20.19 -5.24
N GLN A 481 -32.84 -19.96 -4.42
CA GLN A 481 -32.37 -18.61 -4.09
C GLN A 481 -31.59 -17.97 -5.25
N PRO A 482 -31.53 -16.61 -5.36
CA PRO A 482 -30.75 -15.93 -6.40
C PRO A 482 -29.27 -16.29 -6.37
N THR A 483 -28.68 -16.28 -5.18
CA THR A 483 -27.36 -16.83 -4.88
C THR A 483 -27.56 -18.10 -4.07
N ILE A 484 -26.98 -19.22 -4.50
CA ILE A 484 -27.13 -20.50 -3.80
C ILE A 484 -26.40 -20.39 -2.45
N PRO A 485 -27.08 -20.59 -1.32
CA PRO A 485 -26.42 -20.68 -0.03
C PRO A 485 -25.65 -22.00 0.07
N GLU A 486 -24.44 -21.91 0.59
CA GLU A 486 -23.67 -23.07 1.03
C GLU A 486 -24.05 -23.44 2.46
N PHE A 487 -23.82 -24.70 2.83
CA PHE A 487 -23.94 -25.15 4.21
C PHE A 487 -22.66 -25.86 4.65
N ARG A 488 -22.21 -25.60 5.89
CA ARG A 488 -20.93 -26.06 6.41
C ARG A 488 -21.07 -26.67 7.80
N PHE A 489 -20.65 -27.92 7.94
CA PHE A 489 -20.44 -28.56 9.24
C PHE A 489 -19.00 -28.34 9.72
N PHE A 490 -18.83 -28.37 11.05
CA PHE A 490 -17.51 -28.21 11.68
C PHE A 490 -17.10 -29.51 12.39
N PRO A 491 -15.93 -30.08 12.08
CA PRO A 491 -15.52 -31.35 12.64
C PRO A 491 -15.18 -31.23 14.14
N SER A 492 -15.18 -32.38 14.83
CA SER A 492 -14.73 -32.44 16.23
C SER A 492 -13.29 -31.94 16.37
N GLY A 493 -13.02 -31.15 17.40
CA GLY A 493 -11.73 -30.48 17.63
C GLY A 493 -11.55 -29.15 16.88
N HIS A 494 -12.49 -28.74 16.05
CA HIS A 494 -12.37 -27.46 15.33
C HIS A 494 -12.45 -26.26 16.30
N PRO A 495 -11.63 -25.21 16.13
CA PRO A 495 -11.76 -23.98 16.91
C PRO A 495 -13.12 -23.33 16.73
N LEU A 496 -13.60 -22.67 17.78
CA LEU A 496 -14.89 -21.99 17.76
C LEU A 496 -14.82 -20.66 16.99
N ASP A 497 -15.82 -20.41 16.15
CA ASP A 497 -16.07 -19.13 15.47
C ASP A 497 -17.48 -18.63 15.85
N ALA A 498 -17.57 -17.56 16.65
CA ALA A 498 -18.85 -17.02 17.12
C ALA A 498 -19.71 -16.39 16.01
N GLU A 499 -19.12 -16.07 14.84
CA GLU A 499 -19.87 -15.59 13.69
C GLU A 499 -20.58 -16.73 12.97
N LEU A 500 -20.01 -17.93 12.98
CA LEU A 500 -20.50 -19.10 12.26
C LEU A 500 -21.19 -20.15 13.13
N MET A 501 -20.99 -20.12 14.44
CA MET A 501 -21.44 -21.17 15.35
C MET A 501 -22.28 -20.62 16.51
N GLU A 502 -23.21 -21.44 16.99
CA GLU A 502 -24.01 -21.21 18.19
C GLU A 502 -23.96 -22.43 19.13
N GLY A 503 -23.89 -22.15 20.43
CA GLY A 503 -23.72 -23.14 21.48
C GLY A 503 -23.42 -22.46 22.81
N THR A 504 -22.98 -23.24 23.80
CA THR A 504 -22.65 -22.72 25.14
C THR A 504 -21.15 -22.75 25.38
N TRP A 505 -20.55 -21.59 25.65
CA TRP A 505 -19.14 -21.46 26.05
C TRP A 505 -18.96 -20.17 26.88
N GLU A 506 -17.98 -20.18 27.80
CA GLU A 506 -17.60 -18.97 28.55
C GLU A 506 -16.53 -18.19 27.80
N ASN A 507 -15.36 -18.82 27.59
CA ASN A 507 -14.25 -18.25 26.84
C ASN A 507 -14.00 -19.08 25.59
N ILE A 508 -14.29 -18.48 24.43
CA ILE A 508 -14.18 -19.10 23.11
C ILE A 508 -12.79 -19.72 22.84
N GLN A 509 -11.73 -19.17 23.44
CA GLN A 509 -10.35 -19.65 23.23
C GLN A 509 -10.06 -20.95 23.97
N LYS A 510 -10.77 -21.25 25.05
CA LYS A 510 -10.58 -22.44 25.90
C LYS A 510 -11.37 -23.65 25.41
N TYR A 511 -12.28 -23.47 24.48
CA TYR A 511 -13.18 -24.50 23.98
C TYR A 511 -12.97 -24.78 22.49
N GLU A 512 -13.40 -25.96 22.08
CA GLU A 512 -13.43 -26.43 20.70
C GLU A 512 -14.74 -27.18 20.45
N VAL A 513 -15.04 -27.48 19.19
CA VAL A 513 -16.23 -28.26 18.81
C VAL A 513 -16.09 -29.69 19.35
N GLU A 514 -17.06 -30.16 20.13
CA GLU A 514 -17.24 -31.58 20.45
C GLU A 514 -17.95 -32.28 19.29
N ILE A 515 -19.12 -31.73 18.89
CA ILE A 515 -19.89 -32.16 17.74
C ILE A 515 -20.66 -30.99 17.12
N CYS A 516 -20.73 -30.95 15.80
CA CYS A 516 -21.59 -30.05 15.02
C CYS A 516 -22.77 -30.85 14.48
N TYR A 517 -23.96 -30.63 15.02
CA TYR A 517 -25.14 -31.45 14.72
C TYR A 517 -26.12 -30.82 13.76
N PHE A 518 -25.92 -29.54 13.43
CA PHE A 518 -26.61 -28.84 12.35
C PHE A 518 -25.65 -27.84 11.70
N PRO A 519 -25.62 -27.70 10.36
CA PRO A 519 -24.61 -26.89 9.69
C PRO A 519 -24.90 -25.39 9.80
N ALA A 520 -23.86 -24.58 9.60
CA ALA A 520 -24.03 -23.17 9.28
C ALA A 520 -24.54 -23.07 7.84
N ILE A 521 -25.46 -22.14 7.55
CA ILE A 521 -26.03 -21.93 6.22
C ILE A 521 -25.87 -20.45 5.86
N GLY A 522 -25.38 -20.15 4.66
CA GLY A 522 -25.22 -18.77 4.22
C GLY A 522 -24.47 -18.61 2.89
N ILE A 523 -24.04 -17.38 2.62
CA ILE A 523 -23.32 -17.00 1.40
C ILE A 523 -21.88 -16.66 1.76
N ASN A 524 -20.91 -17.25 1.03
CA ASN A 524 -19.48 -17.01 1.18
C ASN A 524 -18.96 -17.12 2.63
N LEU A 525 -19.37 -18.16 3.36
CA LEU A 525 -19.05 -18.46 4.76
C LEU A 525 -17.53 -18.49 5.05
N GLY A 526 -16.70 -18.76 4.03
CA GLY A 526 -15.24 -18.72 4.13
C GLY A 526 -14.58 -17.34 3.94
N SER A 527 -15.36 -16.29 3.64
CA SER A 527 -14.87 -14.95 3.32
C SER A 527 -15.24 -13.90 4.37
N LYS A 528 -14.64 -12.70 4.28
CA LYS A 528 -15.02 -11.56 5.12
C LYS A 528 -16.39 -10.99 4.75
N ASP A 529 -16.82 -11.13 3.50
CA ASP A 529 -18.11 -10.65 3.00
C ASP A 529 -19.24 -11.68 3.20
N ARG A 530 -19.09 -12.55 4.21
CA ARG A 530 -20.03 -13.63 4.49
C ARG A 530 -21.38 -13.08 4.93
N ARG A 531 -22.45 -13.72 4.46
CA ARG A 531 -23.81 -13.50 4.98
C ARG A 531 -24.31 -14.81 5.57
N VAL A 532 -24.37 -14.86 6.89
CA VAL A 532 -24.87 -16.02 7.64
C VAL A 532 -26.38 -15.94 7.75
N PHE A 533 -27.10 -16.98 7.31
CA PHE A 533 -28.54 -17.12 7.51
C PHE A 533 -28.81 -17.88 8.81
N THR A 534 -28.07 -18.96 9.04
CA THR A 534 -28.16 -19.78 10.24
C THR A 534 -26.76 -20.16 10.69
N LYS A 535 -26.48 -20.06 11.99
CA LYS A 535 -25.23 -20.53 12.57
C LYS A 535 -25.26 -22.04 12.77
N ALA A 536 -24.10 -22.68 12.69
CA ALA A 536 -23.97 -24.09 13.02
C ALA A 536 -24.32 -24.33 14.48
N ARG A 537 -25.11 -25.38 14.73
CA ARG A 537 -25.43 -25.79 16.10
C ARG A 537 -24.41 -26.79 16.58
N ILE A 538 -23.72 -26.43 17.66
CA ILE A 538 -22.61 -27.20 18.19
C ILE A 538 -22.77 -27.51 19.68
N ILE A 539 -22.18 -28.63 20.10
CA ILE A 539 -21.80 -28.85 21.49
C ILE A 539 -20.30 -28.64 21.60
N THR A 540 -19.85 -28.00 22.68
CA THR A 540 -18.45 -27.64 22.89
C THR A 540 -17.79 -28.53 23.94
N ARG A 541 -16.46 -28.59 23.89
CA ARG A 541 -15.62 -29.22 24.92
C ARG A 541 -14.39 -28.38 25.24
N PRO A 542 -13.82 -28.47 26.45
CA PRO A 542 -12.54 -27.84 26.75
C PRO A 542 -11.41 -28.39 25.87
N LYS A 543 -10.46 -27.53 25.50
CA LYS A 543 -9.21 -27.93 24.85
C LYS A 543 -8.35 -28.75 25.81
N SER A 544 -7.64 -29.74 25.29
CA SER A 544 -6.84 -30.69 26.07
C SER A 544 -5.62 -30.07 26.77
N THR A 545 -5.23 -28.82 26.45
CA THR A 545 -3.98 -28.20 26.91
C THR A 545 -4.08 -27.38 28.21
N LEU A 546 -5.16 -27.49 28.98
CA LEU A 546 -5.37 -26.71 30.21
C LEU A 546 -5.32 -27.54 31.51
N ARG A 547 -4.69 -28.72 31.51
CA ARG A 547 -4.57 -29.56 32.72
C ARG A 547 -3.22 -29.47 33.45
N ASP A 548 -2.24 -28.72 32.96
CA ASP A 548 -0.86 -28.82 33.48
C ASP A 548 -0.31 -27.57 34.19
N ASP A 549 -1.08 -26.50 34.41
CA ASP A 549 -0.59 -25.25 35.05
C ASP A 549 -1.30 -24.88 36.38
N GLU A 550 -1.83 -25.86 37.11
CA GLU A 550 -2.08 -25.70 38.56
C GLU A 550 -1.21 -26.72 39.31
N GLY A 551 0.11 -26.55 39.15
CA GLY A 551 1.08 -27.05 40.11
C GLY A 551 1.04 -26.15 41.34
N ASP A 552 0.85 -26.77 42.50
CA ASP A 552 1.07 -26.19 43.82
C ASP A 552 2.36 -25.37 43.83
N ASP A 553 2.23 -24.06 44.06
CA ASP A 553 3.28 -23.25 44.67
C ASP A 553 2.65 -22.56 45.90
N ASP A 554 3.16 -23.00 47.05
CA ASP A 554 3.02 -22.55 48.46
C ASP A 554 1.79 -22.94 49.31
#